data_AF-A0A6B9ZKQ9-F1
#
_entry.id   AF-A0A6B9ZKQ9-F1
#
_cell.length_a   1.000
_cell.length_b   1.000
_cell.length_c   1.000
_cell.angle_alpha   90.00
_cell.angle_beta   90.00
_cell.angle_gamma   90.00
#
_symmetry.space_group_name_H-M   'P 1'
#
loop_
_entity.id
_entity.type
_entity.pdbx_description
1 polymer ?
#
loop_
_entity_poly.entity_id
_entity_poly.type
_entity_poly.pdbx_seq_one_letter_code
_entity_poly.pdbx_strand_id
1 'polypeptide(L)'
;MKFTCTLLVLFACLLTVSGGCSKDNIEEKTIIQKGLIGKIVYSSCAATVVQVMNKDIGVTWTNCHDRQVYENVLSVAIINRAGIAIGEEFHFNIIEKEPQIVCDMLDCGPIAKETILITGR
;
A
#
# COMPACT_ATOMS: atom_id res chain seq x y z
N MET A 1 -55.14 -9.22 24.39
CA MET A 1 -54.61 -10.59 24.48
C MET A 1 -55.34 -11.48 23.48
N LYS A 2 -54.65 -11.90 22.41
CA LYS A 2 -54.99 -13.05 21.56
C LYS A 2 -53.66 -13.65 21.12
N PHE A 3 -53.35 -14.82 21.68
CA PHE A 3 -52.23 -15.66 21.29
C PHE A 3 -52.72 -16.60 20.19
N THR A 4 -52.03 -16.63 19.06
CA THR A 4 -52.12 -17.74 18.10
C THR A 4 -50.72 -18.27 17.85
N CYS A 5 -50.51 -19.49 18.34
CA CYS A 5 -49.35 -20.32 18.15
C CYS A 5 -49.66 -21.23 16.94
N THR A 6 -48.84 -21.26 15.91
CA THR A 6 -48.75 -22.44 15.04
C THR A 6 -47.33 -22.57 14.49
N LEU A 7 -46.77 -23.72 14.82
CA LEU A 7 -45.45 -24.24 14.52
C LEU A 7 -45.22 -24.47 13.02
N LEU A 8 -43.92 -24.45 12.69
CA LEU A 8 -43.23 -25.30 11.70
C LEU A 8 -43.58 -25.07 10.22
N VAL A 9 -42.59 -24.69 9.42
CA VAL A 9 -41.73 -25.63 8.70
C VAL A 9 -40.73 -24.84 7.86
N LEU A 10 -39.46 -25.18 8.04
CA LEU A 10 -38.37 -25.18 7.06
C LEU A 10 -38.60 -24.35 5.79
N PHE A 11 -37.94 -23.19 5.67
CA PHE A 11 -37.34 -22.79 4.40
C PHE A 11 -36.23 -21.75 4.66
N ALA A 12 -35.05 -22.02 4.09
CA ALA A 12 -33.84 -21.18 4.03
C ALA A 12 -32.98 -21.10 5.32
N CYS A 13 -32.33 -22.19 5.75
CA CYS A 13 -30.96 -22.49 5.29
C CYS A 13 -30.60 -21.77 3.98
N LEU A 14 -30.09 -20.53 4.00
CA LEU A 14 -29.23 -19.98 2.91
C LEU A 14 -28.85 -18.50 3.11
N LEU A 15 -28.46 -18.04 4.31
CA LEU A 15 -27.71 -16.78 4.41
C LEU A 15 -26.60 -16.88 5.47
N THR A 16 -25.89 -18.00 5.47
CA THR A 16 -24.47 -18.01 5.86
C THR A 16 -23.65 -17.42 4.71
N VAL A 17 -23.87 -16.14 4.40
CA VAL A 17 -22.81 -15.36 3.76
C VAL A 17 -21.90 -14.94 4.90
N SER A 18 -21.12 -15.90 5.40
CA SER A 18 -19.82 -15.56 5.92
C SER A 18 -19.12 -14.89 4.75
N GLY A 19 -19.16 -13.56 4.71
CA GLY A 19 -18.22 -12.77 3.95
C GLY A 19 -16.86 -13.18 4.49
N GLY A 20 -16.30 -14.24 3.90
CA GLY A 20 -14.95 -14.65 4.17
C GLY A 20 -14.13 -13.41 3.95
N CYS A 21 -13.45 -12.96 5.00
CA CYS A 21 -12.27 -12.14 4.80
C CYS A 21 -11.37 -13.01 3.92
N SER A 22 -11.44 -12.78 2.60
CA SER A 22 -10.44 -13.26 1.68
C SER A 22 -9.17 -12.58 2.17
N LYS A 23 -8.35 -13.33 2.89
CA LYS A 23 -6.95 -12.97 3.07
C LYS A 23 -6.45 -12.95 1.65
N ASP A 24 -6.30 -11.75 1.09
CA ASP A 24 -5.71 -11.55 -0.23
C ASP A 24 -4.54 -12.51 -0.31
N ASN A 25 -4.71 -13.54 -1.14
CA ASN A 25 -3.57 -14.37 -1.48
C ASN A 25 -2.61 -13.36 -2.09
N ILE A 26 -1.47 -13.19 -1.44
CA ILE A 26 -0.31 -12.57 -2.05
C ILE A 26 0.08 -13.59 -3.14
N GLU A 27 -0.72 -13.65 -4.22
CA GLU A 27 -0.35 -14.27 -5.48
C GLU A 27 1.05 -13.75 -5.77
N GLU A 28 1.95 -14.66 -6.15
CA GLU A 28 3.38 -14.40 -6.33
C GLU A 28 3.62 -13.10 -7.12
N LYS A 29 3.71 -11.98 -6.42
CA LYS A 29 3.89 -10.69 -7.08
C LYS A 29 5.28 -10.72 -7.67
N THR A 30 5.37 -10.60 -9.00
CA THR A 30 6.64 -10.64 -9.71
C THR A 30 7.56 -9.56 -9.14
N ILE A 31 8.65 -9.99 -8.49
CA ILE A 31 9.64 -9.07 -7.94
C ILE A 31 10.49 -8.55 -9.10
N ILE A 32 10.38 -7.26 -9.38
CA ILE A 32 11.21 -6.56 -10.36
C ILE A 32 12.60 -6.31 -9.76
N GLN A 33 12.63 -5.85 -8.51
CA GLN A 33 13.88 -5.58 -7.79
C GLN A 33 13.80 -6.00 -6.34
N LYS A 34 14.87 -6.66 -5.86
CA LYS A 34 14.95 -7.21 -4.50
C LYS A 34 15.98 -6.53 -3.61
N GLY A 35 15.72 -6.57 -2.30
CA GLY A 35 16.71 -6.24 -1.26
C GLY A 35 17.09 -4.77 -1.23
N LEU A 36 16.13 -3.87 -1.47
CA LEU A 36 16.33 -2.45 -1.36
C LEU A 36 16.16 -2.00 0.09
N ILE A 37 16.89 -0.96 0.47
CA ILE A 37 16.76 -0.28 1.75
C ILE A 37 16.21 1.10 1.45
N GLY A 38 15.11 1.44 2.11
CA GLY A 38 14.37 2.67 1.86
C GLY A 38 14.13 3.45 3.13
N LYS A 39 13.91 4.74 2.97
CA LYS A 39 13.45 5.64 4.04
C LYS A 39 12.34 6.51 3.51
N ILE A 40 11.22 6.58 4.23
CA ILE A 40 10.14 7.51 3.85
C ILE A 40 10.63 8.93 4.15
N VAL A 41 10.70 9.78 3.12
CA VAL A 41 11.12 11.19 3.24
C VAL A 41 9.94 12.15 3.14
N TYR A 42 8.83 11.71 2.55
CA TYR A 42 7.57 12.45 2.51
C TYR A 42 6.39 11.48 2.45
N SER A 43 5.30 11.81 3.14
CA SER A 43 4.05 11.04 3.07
C SER A 43 2.87 11.97 3.29
N SER A 44 1.90 11.86 2.40
CA SER A 44 0.63 12.58 2.44
C SER A 44 -0.53 11.59 2.23
N CYS A 45 -1.74 12.10 2.06
CA CYS A 45 -2.90 11.31 1.64
C CYS A 45 -2.84 10.86 0.18
N ALA A 46 -1.95 11.42 -0.66
CA ALA A 46 -1.92 11.23 -2.10
C ALA A 46 -0.61 10.61 -2.62
N ALA A 47 0.52 10.81 -1.93
CA ALA A 47 1.80 10.22 -2.29
C ALA A 47 2.59 9.80 -1.05
N THR A 48 3.42 8.77 -1.22
CA THR A 48 4.50 8.44 -0.30
C THR A 48 5.79 8.40 -1.11
N VAL A 49 6.81 9.10 -0.64
CA VAL A 49 8.10 9.20 -1.31
C VAL A 49 9.15 8.50 -0.46
N VAL A 50 9.82 7.54 -1.08
CA VAL A 50 10.86 6.72 -0.46
C VAL A 50 12.19 7.07 -1.11
N GLN A 51 13.16 7.45 -0.29
CA GLN A 51 14.56 7.54 -0.69
C GLN A 51 15.19 6.14 -0.63
N VAL A 52 15.79 5.70 -1.73
CA VAL A 52 16.54 4.44 -1.82
C VAL A 52 17.96 4.70 -1.31
N MET A 53 18.37 3.93 -0.31
CA MET A 53 19.62 4.17 0.43
C MET A 53 20.80 3.35 -0.08
N ASN A 54 20.54 2.20 -0.72
CA ASN A 54 21.58 1.21 -1.07
C ASN A 54 21.80 1.01 -2.57
N LYS A 55 21.14 1.78 -3.43
CA LYS A 55 21.28 1.76 -4.89
C LYS A 55 20.91 3.10 -5.51
N ASP A 56 21.53 3.41 -6.65
CA ASP A 56 21.24 4.61 -7.45
C ASP A 56 20.03 4.38 -8.36
N ILE A 57 18.84 4.33 -7.75
CA ILE A 57 17.57 4.13 -8.45
C ILE A 57 16.60 5.22 -8.04
N GLY A 58 15.86 5.74 -9.01
CA GLY A 58 14.86 6.77 -8.82
C GLY A 58 15.29 8.06 -9.49
N VAL A 59 14.74 9.17 -8.99
CA VAL A 59 14.99 10.50 -9.54
C VAL A 59 15.44 11.45 -8.45
N THR A 60 16.10 12.53 -8.84
CA THR A 60 16.24 13.71 -7.99
C THR A 60 14.89 14.42 -7.90
N TRP A 61 14.49 14.80 -6.71
CA TRP A 61 13.22 15.47 -6.44
C TRP A 61 13.41 16.57 -5.41
N THR A 62 12.77 17.72 -5.66
CA THR A 62 12.71 18.81 -4.69
C THR A 62 11.33 18.81 -4.04
N ASN A 63 11.30 18.60 -2.73
CA ASN A 63 10.06 18.67 -1.98
C ASN A 63 9.54 20.12 -1.98
N CYS A 64 8.29 20.31 -2.38
CA CYS A 64 7.74 21.66 -2.49
C CYS A 64 7.41 22.30 -1.12
N HIS A 65 7.32 21.50 -0.04
CA HIS A 65 6.99 21.98 1.30
C HIS A 65 8.21 22.54 2.04
N ASP A 66 9.32 21.80 2.05
CA ASP A 66 10.53 22.16 2.79
C ASP A 66 11.68 22.64 1.89
N ARG A 67 11.49 22.59 0.56
CA ARG A 67 12.50 22.94 -0.46
C ARG A 67 13.76 22.07 -0.43
N GLN A 68 13.75 20.97 0.33
CA GLN A 68 14.86 20.03 0.37
C GLN A 68 14.93 19.23 -0.92
N VAL A 69 16.16 18.97 -1.36
CA VAL A 69 16.45 18.15 -2.53
C VAL A 69 16.84 16.77 -2.05
N TYR A 70 16.14 15.75 -2.56
CA TYR A 70 16.42 14.36 -2.31
C TYR A 70 16.84 13.67 -3.60
N GLU A 71 17.85 12.83 -3.52
CA GLU A 71 18.31 11.98 -4.62
C GLU A 71 17.82 10.55 -4.43
N ASN A 72 17.78 9.78 -5.52
CA ASN A 72 17.37 8.37 -5.52
C ASN A 72 15.98 8.15 -4.90
N VAL A 73 15.01 9.01 -5.20
CA VAL A 73 13.65 8.87 -4.67
C VAL A 73 12.68 8.22 -5.65
N LEU A 74 11.73 7.50 -5.08
CA LEU A 74 10.60 6.88 -5.76
C LEU A 74 9.31 7.41 -5.13
N SER A 75 8.33 7.80 -5.95
CA SER A 75 6.95 7.82 -5.45
C SER A 75 6.51 6.37 -5.41
N VAL A 76 6.06 5.91 -4.25
CA VAL A 76 5.70 4.52 -4.06
C VAL A 76 4.26 4.41 -3.59
N ALA A 77 3.70 3.28 -3.93
CA ALA A 77 2.55 2.77 -3.25
C ALA A 77 2.92 1.48 -2.54
N ILE A 78 2.58 1.45 -1.26
CA ILE A 78 3.08 0.45 -0.32
C ILE A 78 1.98 -0.58 -0.12
N ILE A 79 2.25 -1.81 -0.51
CA ILE A 79 1.41 -2.95 -0.11
C ILE A 79 1.77 -3.30 1.33
N ASN A 80 0.73 -3.47 2.15
CA ASN A 80 0.88 -3.78 3.57
C ASN A 80 1.72 -2.72 4.30
N ARG A 81 1.22 -1.47 4.35
CA ARG A 81 1.86 -0.37 5.09
C ARG A 81 1.96 -0.74 6.57
N ALA A 82 3.05 -1.41 6.92
CA ALA A 82 3.30 -1.91 8.25
C ALA A 82 3.82 -0.76 9.12
N GLY A 83 3.02 0.27 9.42
CA GLY A 83 3.32 1.29 10.44
C GLY A 83 4.73 1.91 10.40
N ILE A 84 5.28 2.13 9.20
CA ILE A 84 6.63 2.70 9.02
C ILE A 84 6.54 4.21 9.19
N ALA A 85 7.36 4.75 10.10
CA ALA A 85 7.44 6.18 10.33
C ALA A 85 8.27 6.90 9.26
N ILE A 86 8.02 8.20 9.07
CA ILE A 86 8.91 9.05 8.27
C ILE A 86 10.30 9.03 8.92
N GLY A 87 11.34 8.86 8.11
CA GLY A 87 12.72 8.81 8.57
C GLY A 87 13.22 7.44 9.03
N GLU A 88 12.34 6.45 9.23
CA GLU A 88 12.71 5.08 9.58
C GLU A 88 13.21 4.32 8.33
N GLU A 89 14.32 3.60 8.47
CA GLU A 89 14.82 2.70 7.42
C GLU A 89 14.04 1.39 7.41
N PHE A 90 13.83 0.83 6.23
CA PHE A 90 13.14 -0.43 6.06
C PHE A 90 13.59 -1.16 4.80
N HIS A 91 13.43 -2.48 4.81
CA HIS A 91 13.72 -3.32 3.66
C HIS A 91 12.49 -3.48 2.78
N PHE A 92 12.66 -3.39 1.46
CA PHE A 92 11.56 -3.56 0.51
C PHE A 92 12.03 -4.14 -0.83
N ASN A 93 11.05 -4.62 -1.59
CA ASN A 93 11.18 -5.01 -2.99
C ASN A 93 10.28 -4.15 -3.86
N ILE A 94 10.71 -3.84 -5.09
CA ILE A 94 9.83 -3.31 -6.14
C ILE A 94 9.21 -4.51 -6.84
N ILE A 95 7.90 -4.45 -7.02
CA ILE A 95 7.12 -5.50 -7.68
C ILE A 95 6.39 -4.93 -8.88
N GLU A 96 5.77 -5.80 -9.67
CA GLU A 96 4.88 -5.38 -10.75
C GLU A 96 3.79 -4.41 -10.27
N LYS A 97 3.51 -3.41 -11.12
CA LYS A 97 2.59 -2.33 -10.79
C LYS A 97 1.16 -2.85 -10.67
N GLU A 98 0.70 -2.95 -9.44
CA GLU A 98 -0.69 -3.27 -9.15
C GLU A 98 -1.65 -2.16 -9.60
N PRO A 99 -2.90 -2.50 -9.98
CA PRO A 99 -3.97 -1.51 -10.15
C PRO A 99 -4.20 -0.80 -8.82
N GLN A 100 -4.15 0.52 -8.85
CA GLN A 100 -4.41 1.33 -7.66
C GLN A 100 -5.46 2.36 -7.95
N ILE A 101 -6.35 2.55 -6.97
CA ILE A 101 -7.23 3.70 -6.94
C ILE A 101 -6.36 4.90 -6.61
N VAL A 102 -5.93 5.60 -7.65
CA VAL A 102 -5.25 6.88 -7.50
C VAL A 102 -6.35 7.92 -7.31
N CYS A 103 -6.37 8.58 -6.16
CA CYS A 103 -7.15 9.81 -6.04
C CYS A 103 -6.51 10.86 -6.95
N ASP A 104 -7.32 11.53 -7.78
CA ASP A 104 -6.92 12.72 -8.55
C ASP A 104 -6.71 13.91 -7.59
N MET A 105 -5.68 13.78 -6.76
CA MET A 105 -5.18 14.83 -5.90
C MET A 105 -3.81 15.24 -6.44
N LEU A 106 -3.67 16.52 -6.77
CA LEU A 106 -2.38 17.11 -7.06
C LEU A 106 -1.55 17.06 -5.76
N ASP A 107 -0.48 16.29 -5.78
CA ASP A 107 0.46 16.21 -4.68
C ASP A 107 1.88 16.47 -5.19
N CYS A 108 2.78 16.82 -4.28
CA CYS A 108 4.11 17.28 -4.61
C CYS A 108 5.11 16.17 -4.92
N GLY A 109 4.72 14.90 -4.86
CA GLY A 109 5.60 13.77 -5.13
C GLY A 109 6.11 13.72 -6.58
N PRO A 110 7.18 12.95 -6.85
CA PRO A 110 7.64 12.70 -8.22
C PRO A 110 6.57 11.93 -9.01
N ILE A 111 6.55 12.12 -10.33
CA ILE A 111 5.49 11.61 -11.23
C ILE A 111 5.55 10.08 -11.36
N ALA A 112 6.74 9.48 -11.31
CA ALA A 112 6.92 8.03 -11.47
C ALA A 112 6.50 7.29 -10.20
N LYS A 113 5.45 6.47 -10.31
CA LYS A 113 4.89 5.66 -9.21
C LYS A 113 5.24 4.18 -9.37
N GLU A 114 5.97 3.67 -8.39
CA GLU A 114 6.30 2.25 -8.23
C GLU A 114 5.39 1.58 -7.18
N THR A 115 5.23 0.26 -7.27
CA THR A 115 4.59 -0.51 -6.20
C THR A 115 5.66 -1.27 -5.42
N ILE A 116 5.63 -1.15 -4.09
CA ILE A 116 6.61 -1.79 -3.21
C ILE A 116 5.96 -2.74 -2.21
N LEU A 117 6.69 -3.80 -1.88
CA LEU A 117 6.38 -4.73 -0.81
C LEU A 117 7.45 -4.62 0.28
N ILE A 118 7.03 -4.31 1.51
CA ILE A 118 7.93 -4.28 2.68
C ILE A 118 8.31 -5.71 3.05
N THR A 119 9.60 -5.94 3.30
CA THR A 119 10.16 -7.26 3.64
C THR A 119 10.81 -7.30 5.02
N GLY A 120 11.05 -6.15 5.67
CA GLY A 120 11.65 -6.10 6.99
C GLY A 120 11.92 -4.68 7.50
N ARG A 121 12.42 -4.61 8.73
CA ARG A 121 12.90 -3.39 9.43
C ARG A 121 14.22 -3.72 10.11
#